data_AF-A0A662FZ81-F1
#
_entry.id   AF-A0A662FZ81-F1
#
_cell.length_a   1.000
_cell.length_b   1.000
_cell.length_c   1.000
_cell.angle_alpha   90.00
_cell.angle_beta   90.00
_cell.angle_gamma   90.00
#
_symmetry.space_group_name_H-M   'P 1'
#
loop_
_entity.id
_entity.type
_entity.pdbx_description
1 polymer ?
#
loop_
_entity_poly.entity_id
_entity_poly.type
_entity_poly.pdbx_seq_one_letter_code
_entity_poly.pdbx_strand_id
1 'polypeptide(L)'
;MPKKSRKEQPIDLTSFFVEEKEEVPKPSKTAEERDVSEAARRVESYIKTNRTVLKSTLYKWAVKNNISPQELYLSLKQLIKEGKIKKIFDHAREEIAYMYV
;
A
#
# COMPACT_ATOMS: atom_id res chain seq x y z
N MET A 1 47.49 48.07 -4.60
CA MET A 1 46.64 46.96 -5.10
C MET A 1 45.46 46.80 -4.14
N PRO A 2 44.20 47.02 -4.57
CA PRO A 2 43.06 46.92 -3.65
C PRO A 2 42.63 45.45 -3.49
N LYS A 3 42.52 45.00 -2.23
CA LYS A 3 42.04 43.65 -1.87
C LYS A 3 40.52 43.58 -2.09
N LYS A 4 40.09 42.68 -2.97
CA LYS A 4 38.68 42.42 -3.29
C LYS A 4 38.02 41.72 -2.09
N SER A 5 37.16 42.43 -1.36
CA SER A 5 36.35 41.83 -0.30
C SER A 5 35.29 40.92 -0.94
N ARG A 6 35.34 39.62 -0.62
CA ARG A 6 34.33 38.63 -1.01
C ARG A 6 33.12 38.87 -0.09
N LYS A 7 32.07 39.48 -0.63
CA LYS A 7 30.79 39.58 0.08
C LYS A 7 30.23 38.16 0.21
N GLU A 8 30.24 37.64 1.43
CA GLU A 8 29.51 36.42 1.79
C GLU A 8 28.03 36.74 1.64
N GLN A 9 27.40 36.19 0.62
CA GLN A 9 25.95 36.28 0.50
C GLN A 9 25.34 35.40 1.59
N PRO A 10 24.33 35.87 2.34
CA PRO A 10 23.64 35.04 3.30
C PRO A 10 22.95 33.90 2.52
N ILE A 11 23.47 32.69 2.67
CA ILE A 11 22.86 31.48 2.13
C ILE A 11 21.62 31.22 2.98
N ASP A 12 20.45 31.37 2.39
CA ASP A 12 19.19 31.10 3.07
C ASP A 12 18.99 29.59 3.22
N LEU A 13 19.23 29.09 4.44
CA LEU A 13 19.07 27.68 4.81
C LEU A 13 17.61 27.20 4.72
N THR A 14 16.64 28.10 4.57
CA THR A 14 15.21 27.74 4.47
C THR A 14 14.74 27.50 3.05
N SER A 15 15.60 27.68 2.05
CA SER A 15 15.33 27.34 0.65
C SER A 15 14.95 25.87 0.42
N PHE A 16 15.29 24.97 1.36
CA PHE A 16 14.85 23.58 1.36
C PHE A 16 13.35 23.39 1.68
N PHE A 17 12.72 24.34 2.38
CA PHE A 17 11.30 24.28 2.75
C PHE A 17 10.37 24.83 1.67
N VAL A 18 10.91 25.23 0.51
CA VAL A 18 10.09 25.51 -0.65
C VAL A 18 9.49 24.18 -1.10
N GLU A 19 8.25 23.92 -0.69
CA GLU A 19 7.40 22.91 -1.29
C GLU A 19 7.22 23.28 -2.77
N GLU A 20 8.14 22.82 -3.62
CA GLU A 20 7.82 22.57 -5.01
C GLU A 20 6.57 21.69 -4.99
N LYS A 21 5.45 22.28 -5.42
CA LYS A 21 4.28 21.50 -5.84
C LYS A 21 4.71 20.70 -7.05
N GLU A 22 5.43 19.60 -6.81
CA GLU A 22 5.55 18.52 -7.77
C GLU A 22 4.11 18.07 -8.04
N GLU A 23 3.62 18.44 -9.23
CA GLU A 23 2.46 17.81 -9.81
C GLU A 23 2.75 16.32 -9.88
N VAL A 24 2.26 15.58 -8.90
CA VAL A 24 2.35 14.12 -8.85
C VAL A 24 1.93 13.61 -10.22
N PRO A 25 2.83 13.00 -11.02
CA PRO A 25 2.42 12.42 -12.28
C PRO A 25 1.38 11.35 -11.92
N LYS A 26 0.14 11.54 -12.36
CA LYS A 26 -0.90 10.51 -12.22
C LYS A 26 -0.32 9.24 -12.84
N PRO A 27 -0.11 8.16 -12.07
CA PRO A 27 0.40 6.93 -12.64
C PRO A 27 -0.61 6.47 -13.69
N SER A 28 -0.12 6.26 -14.91
CA SER A 28 -0.87 5.71 -16.01
C SER A 28 -1.42 4.34 -15.59
N LYS A 29 -2.74 4.19 -15.62
CA LYS A 29 -3.55 3.07 -15.11
C LYS A 29 -3.33 1.70 -15.77
N THR A 30 -2.18 1.44 -16.39
CA THR A 30 -2.18 0.61 -17.61
C THR A 30 -1.70 -0.83 -17.46
N ALA A 31 -1.12 -1.25 -16.34
CA ALA A 31 -0.78 -2.66 -16.10
C ALA A 31 -0.99 -3.08 -14.63
N GLU A 32 -0.43 -2.32 -13.70
CA GLU A 32 -0.48 -2.63 -12.26
C GLU A 32 -1.92 -2.68 -11.70
N GLU A 33 -2.82 -1.82 -12.18
CA GLU A 33 -4.23 -1.87 -11.77
C GLU A 33 -4.95 -3.15 -12.24
N ARG A 34 -4.54 -3.74 -13.37
CA ARG A 34 -5.14 -4.98 -13.89
C ARG A 34 -4.71 -6.19 -13.06
N ASP A 35 -3.41 -6.30 -12.78
CA ASP A 35 -2.87 -7.38 -11.94
C ASP A 35 -3.44 -7.32 -10.51
N VAL A 36 -3.56 -6.11 -9.94
CA VAL A 36 -4.20 -5.92 -8.63
C VAL A 36 -5.68 -6.32 -8.67
N SER A 37 -6.39 -6.07 -9.77
CA SER A 37 -7.79 -6.48 -9.91
C SER A 37 -7.96 -8.00 -9.95
N GLU A 38 -7.07 -8.71 -10.65
CA GLU A 38 -7.08 -10.18 -10.68
C GLU A 38 -6.70 -10.79 -9.33
N ALA A 39 -5.64 -10.28 -8.69
CA ALA A 39 -5.24 -10.69 -7.35
C ALA A 39 -6.39 -10.46 -6.35
N ALA A 40 -7.08 -9.31 -6.41
CA ALA A 40 -8.21 -9.01 -5.54
C ALA A 40 -9.35 -10.01 -5.71
N ARG A 41 -9.68 -10.43 -6.94
CA ARG A 41 -10.71 -11.45 -7.19
C ARG A 41 -10.35 -12.82 -6.61
N ARG A 42 -9.07 -13.22 -6.72
CA ARG A 42 -8.58 -14.49 -6.15
C ARG A 42 -8.63 -14.45 -4.62
N VAL A 43 -8.15 -13.36 -4.03
CA VAL A 43 -8.16 -13.12 -2.58
C VAL A 43 -9.61 -13.11 -2.05
N GLU A 44 -10.50 -12.40 -2.74
CA GLU A 44 -11.93 -12.36 -2.39
C GLU A 44 -12.54 -13.76 -2.41
N SER A 45 -12.31 -14.52 -3.47
CA SER A 45 -12.84 -15.88 -3.62
C SER A 45 -12.36 -16.80 -2.48
N TYR A 46 -11.07 -16.71 -2.14
CA TYR A 46 -10.50 -17.51 -1.06
C TYR A 46 -11.09 -17.17 0.31
N ILE A 47 -11.24 -15.88 0.64
CA ILE A 47 -11.85 -15.45 1.90
C ILE A 47 -13.34 -15.82 1.93
N LYS A 48 -14.04 -15.69 0.80
CA LYS A 48 -15.46 -16.04 0.67
C LYS A 48 -15.71 -17.52 0.94
N THR A 49 -14.87 -18.42 0.41
CA THR A 49 -15.00 -19.86 0.64
C THR A 49 -14.75 -20.25 2.10
N ASN A 50 -13.78 -19.61 2.75
CA ASN A 50 -13.39 -19.93 4.13
C ASN A 50 -14.17 -19.14 5.20
N ARG A 51 -14.97 -18.15 4.80
CA ARG A 51 -15.70 -17.16 5.63
C ARG A 51 -14.81 -16.25 6.47
N THR A 52 -13.86 -16.82 7.21
CA THR A 52 -12.91 -16.12 8.07
C THR A 52 -11.53 -16.71 7.89
N VAL A 53 -10.53 -15.86 7.62
CA VAL A 53 -9.15 -16.29 7.36
C VAL A 53 -8.18 -15.45 8.17
N LEU A 54 -7.29 -16.11 8.92
CA LEU A 54 -6.20 -15.46 9.65
C LEU A 54 -5.18 -14.83 8.70
N LYS A 55 -4.58 -13.72 9.10
CA LYS A 55 -3.58 -13.00 8.30
C LYS A 55 -2.41 -13.90 7.89
N SER A 56 -1.87 -14.70 8.81
CA SER A 56 -0.78 -15.64 8.58
C SER A 56 -1.13 -16.71 7.56
N THR A 57 -2.35 -17.25 7.66
CA THR A 57 -2.87 -18.27 6.73
C THR A 57 -3.10 -17.67 5.35
N LEU A 58 -3.66 -16.46 5.30
CA LEU A 58 -3.87 -15.74 4.06
C LEU A 58 -2.54 -15.41 3.37
N TYR A 59 -1.52 -15.00 4.13
CA TYR A 59 -0.19 -14.73 3.59
C TYR A 59 0.46 -15.99 3.02
N LYS A 60 0.41 -17.11 3.74
CA LYS A 60 0.91 -18.41 3.25
C LYS A 60 0.19 -18.85 1.97
N TRP A 61 -1.13 -18.66 1.92
CA TRP A 61 -1.91 -18.96 0.72
C TRP A 61 -1.51 -18.05 -0.45
N ALA A 62 -1.34 -16.75 -0.23
CA ALA A 62 -0.94 -15.80 -1.26
C ALA A 62 0.41 -16.16 -1.89
N VAL A 63 1.41 -16.48 -1.06
CA VAL A 63 2.73 -16.93 -1.52
C VAL A 63 2.62 -18.19 -2.37
N LYS A 64 1.80 -19.17 -1.97
CA LYS A 64 1.57 -20.40 -2.76
C LYS A 64 0.87 -20.14 -4.11
N ASN A 65 0.16 -19.02 -4.25
CA ASN A 65 -0.57 -18.65 -5.46
C ASN A 65 0.12 -17.56 -6.28
N ASN A 66 1.42 -17.33 -6.03
CA ASN A 66 2.24 -16.30 -6.70
C ASN A 66 1.66 -14.88 -6.58
N ILE A 67 0.98 -14.57 -5.47
CA ILE A 67 0.55 -13.20 -5.16
C ILE A 67 1.63 -12.56 -4.30
N SER A 68 2.20 -11.45 -4.76
CA SER A 68 3.22 -10.73 -4.02
C SER A 68 2.65 -10.11 -2.74
N PRO A 69 3.49 -9.86 -1.70
CA PRO A 69 3.03 -9.20 -0.47
C PRO A 69 2.38 -7.83 -0.73
N GLN A 70 2.89 -7.10 -1.71
CA GLN A 70 2.37 -5.79 -2.11
C GLN A 70 0.99 -5.92 -2.76
N GLU A 71 0.82 -6.82 -3.73
CA GLU A 71 -0.49 -7.07 -4.36
C GLU A 71 -1.53 -7.55 -3.35
N LEU A 72 -1.12 -8.43 -2.42
CA LEU A 72 -2.01 -8.88 -1.35
C LEU A 72 -2.47 -7.72 -0.47
N TYR A 73 -1.56 -6.83 -0.09
CA TYR A 73 -1.90 -5.65 0.70
C TYR A 73 -2.86 -4.71 -0.04
N LEU A 74 -2.57 -4.41 -1.31
CA LEU A 74 -3.43 -3.58 -2.15
C LEU A 74 -4.82 -4.20 -2.34
N SER A 75 -4.87 -5.50 -2.62
CA SER A 75 -6.11 -6.28 -2.74
C SER A 75 -6.94 -6.22 -1.47
N LEU A 76 -6.33 -6.46 -0.31
CA LEU A 76 -7.02 -6.39 0.99
C LEU A 76 -7.55 -4.99 1.27
N LYS A 77 -6.75 -3.95 1.01
CA LYS A 77 -7.15 -2.56 1.20
C LYS A 77 -8.33 -2.21 0.30
N GLN A 78 -8.31 -2.65 -0.96
CA GLN A 78 -9.41 -2.46 -1.90
C GLN A 78 -10.68 -3.18 -1.43
N LEU A 79 -10.60 -4.45 -1.06
CA LEU A 79 -11.76 -5.24 -0.61
C LEU A 79 -12.38 -4.68 0.68
N ILE A 80 -11.58 -4.15 1.60
CA ILE A 80 -12.07 -3.46 2.81
C ILE A 80 -12.77 -2.16 2.42
N LYS A 81 -12.20 -1.37 1.51
CA LYS A 81 -12.80 -0.13 1.02
C LYS A 81 -14.12 -0.37 0.30
N GLU A 82 -14.22 -1.46 -0.46
CA GLU A 82 -15.44 -1.92 -1.13
C GLU A 82 -16.48 -2.52 -0.16
N GLY A 83 -16.12 -2.75 1.12
CA GLY A 83 -17.02 -3.31 2.12
C GLY A 83 -17.25 -4.83 2.00
N LYS A 84 -16.51 -5.52 1.15
CA LYS A 84 -16.64 -6.98 0.92
C LYS A 84 -16.03 -7.82 2.03
N ILE A 85 -15.01 -7.29 2.70
CA ILE A 85 -14.36 -7.95 3.83
C ILE A 85 -14.19 -6.99 5.01
N LYS A 86 -14.20 -7.54 6.22
CA LYS A 86 -13.89 -6.83 7.47
C LYS A 86 -12.63 -7.40 8.09
N LYS A 87 -11.81 -6.52 8.64
CA LYS A 87 -10.69 -6.88 9.50
C LYS A 87 -11.20 -7.02 10.94
N ILE A 88 -10.98 -8.17 11.54
CA ILE A 88 -11.34 -8.46 12.94
C ILE A 88 -10.10 -8.97 13.69
N PHE A 89 -10.14 -8.94 15.01
CA PHE A 89 -9.14 -9.59 15.84
C PHE A 89 -9.70 -10.91 16.36
N ASP A 90 -9.02 -12.01 16.06
CA ASP A 90 -9.34 -13.33 16.59
C ASP A 90 -8.65 -13.48 17.96
N HIS A 91 -9.44 -13.38 19.03
CA HIS A 91 -8.94 -13.50 20.40
C HIS A 91 -8.43 -14.90 20.75
N ALA A 92 -8.93 -15.95 20.09
CA ALA A 92 -8.50 -17.32 20.39
C ALA A 92 -7.10 -17.61 19.87
N ARG A 93 -6.70 -16.91 18.80
CA ARG A 93 -5.39 -17.09 18.14
C ARG A 93 -4.49 -15.86 18.26
N GLU A 94 -4.95 -14.84 18.98
CA GLU A 94 -4.28 -13.54 19.16
C GLU A 94 -3.79 -12.93 17.84
N GLU A 95 -4.59 -13.06 16.78
CA GLU A 95 -4.18 -12.69 15.43
C GLU A 95 -5.28 -11.92 14.69
N ILE A 96 -4.88 -11.05 13.77
CA ILE A 96 -5.80 -10.42 12.82
C ILE A 96 -6.39 -11.48 11.87
N ALA A 97 -7.71 -11.45 11.71
CA ALA A 97 -8.42 -12.21 10.70
C ALA A 97 -9.20 -11.29 9.74
N TYR A 98 -9.47 -11.81 8.55
CA TYR A 98 -10.30 -11.18 7.54
C TYR A 98 -11.56 -12.02 7.35
N MET A 99 -12.73 -11.39 7.51
CA MET A 99 -14.04 -12.02 7.42
C MET A 99 -14.80 -11.48 6.20
N TYR A 100 -15.43 -12.35 5.43
CA TYR A 100 -16.32 -11.95 4.33
C TYR A 100 -17.63 -11.37 4.86
N VAL A 101 -18.13 -10.30 4.25
CA VAL A 101 -19.38 -9.60 4.63
C VAL A 101 -20.50 -9.93 3.67
#